data_AF-A0A5P8M953-F1
#
_entry.id   AF-A0A5P8M953-F1
#
_cell.length_a   1.000
_cell.length_b   1.000
_cell.length_c   1.000
_cell.angle_alpha   90.00
_cell.angle_beta   90.00
_cell.angle_gamma   90.00
#
_symmetry.space_group_name_H-M   'P 1'
#
loop_
_entity.id
_entity.type
_entity.pdbx_description
1 polymer ?
#
loop_
_entity_poly.entity_id
_entity_poly.type
_entity_poly.pdbx_seq_one_letter_code
_entity_poly.pdbx_strand_id
1 'polypeptide(L)'
;MKNEYSPLVKQAWRQLKNQGYNISMDKLFRLLFSDGEIDENGEPTQAAFDNGYVESVPINSPEGRHELLAQFKDANPLYRDIDDSHFLVTEDGTLGIDEFGQRIVANRIANDPNYLKTSRDSARLLLHLLDSEKREEDQRNDHD
;
A
#
# COMPACT_ATOMS: atom_id res chain seq x y z
N MET A 1 -10.16 23.41 -5.65
CA MET A 1 -9.68 22.01 -5.67
C MET A 1 -9.18 21.69 -4.26
N LYS A 2 -9.52 20.52 -3.74
CA LYS A 2 -9.17 20.14 -2.36
C LYS A 2 -7.72 19.63 -2.41
N ASN A 3 -6.77 20.57 -2.31
CA ASN A 3 -5.33 20.29 -2.27
C ASN A 3 -5.00 19.65 -0.92
N GLU A 4 -5.12 18.34 -0.82
CA GLU A 4 -4.49 17.62 0.29
C GLU A 4 -3.01 17.50 -0.02
N TYR A 5 -2.15 18.03 0.86
CA TYR A 5 -0.70 17.88 0.77
C TYR A 5 -0.32 16.40 0.60
N SER A 6 0.65 16.13 -0.26
CA SER A 6 1.21 14.79 -0.45
C SER A 6 1.71 14.21 0.88
N PRO A 7 1.73 12.87 1.03
CA PRO A 7 2.31 12.20 2.20
C PRO A 7 3.71 12.72 2.54
N LEU A 8 4.53 12.99 1.52
CA LEU A 8 5.88 13.52 1.70
C LEU A 8 5.88 14.90 2.36
N VAL A 9 5.06 15.84 1.88
CA VAL A 9 5.00 17.20 2.46
C VAL A 9 4.53 17.14 3.92
N LYS A 10 3.61 16.22 4.23
CA LYS A 10 3.16 15.97 5.62
C LYS A 10 4.29 15.39 6.49
N GLN A 11 5.10 14.48 5.95
CA GLN A 11 6.24 13.88 6.65
C GLN A 11 7.34 14.91 6.92
N ALA A 12 7.77 15.65 5.90
CA ALA A 12 8.78 16.71 6.03
C ALA A 12 8.34 17.76 7.05
N TRP A 13 7.06 18.15 7.04
CA TRP A 13 6.51 19.07 8.03
C TRP A 13 6.60 18.52 9.46
N ARG A 14 6.27 17.24 9.67
CA ARG A 14 6.35 16.60 11.00
C ARG A 14 7.80 16.55 11.50
N GLN A 15 8.76 16.22 10.63
CA GLN A 15 10.18 16.18 11.00
C GLN A 15 10.69 17.55 11.43
N LEU A 16 10.43 18.60 10.64
CA LEU A 16 10.81 19.97 10.97
C LEU A 16 10.19 20.44 12.29
N LYS A 17 8.92 20.10 12.53
CA LYS A 17 8.24 20.39 13.79
C LYS A 17 8.90 19.69 14.98
N ASN A 18 9.28 18.42 14.83
CA ASN A 18 9.98 17.65 15.87
C ASN A 18 11.38 18.19 16.16
N GLN A 19 12.03 18.82 15.18
CA GLN A 19 13.30 19.53 15.33
C GLN A 19 13.14 20.95 15.91
N GLY A 20 11.91 21.38 16.25
CA GLY A 20 11.62 22.67 16.88
C GLY A 20 11.35 23.81 15.89
N TYR A 21 11.31 23.55 14.58
CA TYR A 21 10.94 24.56 13.59
C TYR A 21 9.42 24.79 13.56
N ASN A 22 9.02 26.06 13.51
CA ASN A 22 7.61 26.45 13.39
C ASN A 22 7.32 27.00 11.99
N ILE A 23 7.06 26.10 11.04
CA ILE A 23 6.68 26.41 9.66
C ILE A 23 5.26 25.89 9.40
N SER A 24 4.43 26.62 8.63
CA SER A 24 3.13 26.10 8.19
C SER A 24 3.29 25.14 7.00
N MET A 25 2.35 24.20 6.83
CA MET A 25 2.37 23.30 5.67
C MET A 25 2.31 24.07 4.34
N ASP A 26 1.49 25.14 4.25
CA ASP A 26 1.43 25.99 3.05
C ASP A 26 2.78 26.62 2.71
N LYS A 27 3.51 27.08 3.74
CA LYS A 27 4.81 27.71 3.56
C LYS A 27 5.86 26.69 3.16
N LEU A 28 5.82 25.49 3.75
CA LEU A 28 6.71 24.39 3.39
C LEU A 28 6.47 23.93 1.95
N PHE A 29 5.20 23.74 1.55
CA PHE A 29 4.83 23.37 0.19
C PHE A 29 5.35 24.39 -0.84
N ARG A 30 5.11 25.68 -0.60
CA ARG A 30 5.60 26.74 -1.52
C ARG A 30 7.12 26.81 -1.60
N LEU A 31 7.82 26.55 -0.49
CA LEU A 31 9.27 26.53 -0.46
C LEU A 31 9.80 25.37 -1.30
N LEU A 32 9.33 24.14 -1.03
CA LEU A 32 9.73 22.94 -1.77
C LEU A 32 9.39 23.05 -3.26
N PHE A 33 8.23 23.62 -3.61
CA PHE A 33 7.84 23.83 -5.01
C PHE A 33 8.74 24.87 -5.69
N SER A 34 9.04 25.97 -5.00
CA SER A 34 9.93 27.02 -5.53
C SER A 34 11.37 26.54 -5.70
N ASP A 35 11.83 25.65 -4.82
CA ASP A 35 13.18 25.08 -4.86
C ASP A 35 13.28 23.92 -5.86
N GLY A 36 12.17 23.55 -6.52
CA GLY A 36 12.10 22.49 -7.50
C GLY A 36 12.16 21.09 -6.90
N GLU A 37 11.96 20.96 -5.58
CA GLU A 37 12.02 19.72 -4.82
C GLU A 37 10.70 18.93 -4.90
N ILE A 38 9.58 19.60 -5.15
CA ILE A 38 8.29 18.97 -5.43
C ILE A 38 7.64 19.56 -6.69
N ASP A 39 6.82 18.76 -7.38
CA ASP A 39 6.04 19.17 -8.53
C ASP A 39 4.72 19.88 -8.14
N GLU A 40 3.91 20.23 -9.14
CA GLU A 40 2.61 20.90 -8.94
C GLU A 40 1.58 20.05 -8.17
N ASN A 41 1.79 18.74 -8.09
CA ASN A 41 0.98 17.79 -7.33
C ASN A 41 1.54 17.58 -5.91
N GLY A 42 2.73 18.11 -5.61
CA GLY A 42 3.41 17.95 -4.34
C GLY A 42 4.25 16.67 -4.25
N GLU A 43 4.47 15.99 -5.37
CA GLU A 43 5.30 14.80 -5.43
C GLU A 43 6.78 15.18 -5.53
N PRO A 44 7.70 14.46 -4.88
CA PRO A 44 9.13 14.75 -4.96
C PRO A 44 9.65 14.67 -6.39
N THR A 45 10.48 15.65 -6.76
CA THR A 45 11.25 15.59 -8.00
C THR A 45 12.55 14.82 -7.80
N GLN A 46 13.26 14.51 -8.90
CA GLN A 46 14.60 13.92 -8.81
C GLN A 46 15.58 14.78 -7.99
N ALA A 47 15.43 16.11 -8.02
CA ALA A 47 16.28 17.00 -7.23
C ALA A 47 16.15 16.74 -5.72
N ALA A 48 14.97 16.36 -5.24
CA ALA A 48 14.73 16.09 -3.81
C ALA A 48 15.39 14.81 -3.33
N PHE A 49 15.53 13.84 -4.24
CA PHE A 49 16.33 12.64 -3.98
C PHE A 49 17.82 12.95 -4.03
N ASP A 50 18.28 13.70 -5.04
CA ASP A 50 19.69 14.04 -5.24
C ASP A 50 20.25 14.91 -4.09
N ASN A 51 19.42 15.81 -3.54
CA ASN A 51 19.77 16.68 -2.42
C ASN A 51 19.57 16.01 -1.05
N GLY A 52 19.08 14.77 -1.00
CA GLY A 52 18.89 14.00 0.23
C GLY A 52 17.77 14.52 1.14
N TYR A 53 16.83 15.31 0.60
CA TYR A 53 15.66 15.79 1.34
C TYR A 53 14.58 14.72 1.52
N VAL A 54 14.59 13.73 0.63
CA VAL A 54 13.82 12.50 0.77
C VAL A 54 14.80 11.39 1.04
N GLU A 55 14.83 10.90 2.29
CA GLU A 55 15.36 9.55 2.51
C GLU A 55 14.51 8.63 1.65
N SER A 56 15.14 7.92 0.70
CA SER A 56 14.49 6.78 0.08
C SER A 56 14.15 5.83 1.21
N VAL A 57 12.91 5.90 1.72
CA VAL A 57 12.47 5.03 2.81
C VAL A 57 12.61 3.62 2.25
N PRO A 58 13.58 2.82 2.74
CA PRO A 58 13.85 1.54 2.10
C PRO A 58 12.55 0.75 2.13
N ILE A 59 12.13 0.18 1.01
CA ILE A 59 10.87 -0.58 0.94
C ILE A 59 10.85 -1.72 1.98
N ASN A 60 12.02 -2.17 2.43
CA ASN A 60 12.18 -3.21 3.45
C ASN A 60 12.07 -2.69 4.90
N SER A 61 12.04 -1.37 5.11
CA SER A 61 11.77 -0.78 6.42
C SER A 61 10.29 -0.91 6.80
N PRO A 62 9.94 -0.95 8.11
CA PRO A 62 8.53 -0.91 8.55
C PRO A 62 7.75 0.27 7.96
N GLU A 63 8.37 1.43 7.90
CA GLU A 63 7.78 2.68 7.39
C GLU A 63 7.53 2.60 5.88
N GLY A 64 8.49 2.09 5.10
CA GLY A 64 8.36 1.92 3.65
C GLY A 64 7.30 0.90 3.28
N ARG A 65 7.20 -0.20 4.05
CA ARG A 65 6.12 -1.19 3.89
C ARG A 65 4.76 -0.59 4.18
N HIS A 66 4.65 0.18 5.26
CA HIS A 66 3.39 0.81 5.64
C HIS A 66 2.90 1.80 4.57
N GLU A 67 3.79 2.63 4.03
CA GLU A 67 3.44 3.56 2.96
C GLU A 67 3.05 2.84 1.66
N LEU A 68 3.82 1.83 1.25
CA LEU A 68 3.51 1.01 0.08
C LEU A 68 2.13 0.34 0.19
N LEU A 69 1.82 -0.22 1.37
CA LEU A 69 0.53 -0.85 1.64
C LEU A 69 -0.62 0.15 1.63
N ALA A 70 -0.43 1.34 2.22
CA ALA A 70 -1.43 2.39 2.23
C ALA A 70 -1.76 2.84 0.80
N GLN A 71 -0.74 3.08 -0.03
CA GLN A 71 -0.91 3.45 -1.44
C GLN A 71 -1.63 2.35 -2.23
N PHE A 72 -1.22 1.09 -2.05
CA PHE A 72 -1.85 -0.05 -2.71
C PHE A 72 -3.34 -0.18 -2.39
N LYS A 73 -3.72 -0.05 -1.10
CA LYS A 73 -5.12 -0.15 -0.64
C LYS A 73 -5.98 1.03 -1.09
N ASP A 74 -5.40 2.21 -1.23
CA ASP A 74 -6.11 3.36 -1.77
C ASP A 74 -6.44 3.18 -3.25
N ALA A 75 -5.45 2.71 -4.04
CA ALA A 75 -5.62 2.39 -5.45
C ALA A 75 -6.51 1.16 -5.69
N ASN A 76 -6.57 0.22 -4.74
CA ASN A 76 -7.33 -1.02 -4.86
C ASN A 76 -8.32 -1.19 -3.69
N PRO A 77 -9.50 -0.53 -3.76
CA PRO A 77 -10.52 -0.57 -2.69
C PRO A 77 -10.93 -1.97 -2.24
N LEU A 78 -10.79 -2.97 -3.12
CA LEU A 78 -11.08 -4.37 -2.83
C LEU A 78 -10.24 -4.96 -1.69
N TYR A 79 -9.10 -4.34 -1.37
CA TYR A 79 -8.16 -4.77 -0.33
C TYR A 79 -8.18 -3.89 0.91
N ARG A 80 -8.97 -2.80 0.91
CA ARG A 80 -8.93 -1.74 1.93
C ARG A 80 -9.13 -2.25 3.36
N ASP A 81 -10.08 -3.15 3.55
CA ASP A 81 -10.47 -3.65 4.88
C ASP A 81 -9.75 -4.96 5.28
N ILE A 82 -8.72 -5.38 4.56
CA ILE A 82 -7.92 -6.55 4.92
C ILE A 82 -6.82 -6.09 5.87
N ASP A 83 -6.59 -6.81 6.98
CA ASP A 83 -5.53 -6.45 7.93
C ASP A 83 -4.14 -6.46 7.27
N ASP A 84 -3.26 -5.53 7.65
CA ASP A 84 -1.90 -5.42 7.14
C ASP A 84 -1.10 -6.71 7.36
N SER A 85 -1.42 -7.50 8.39
CA SER A 85 -0.76 -8.78 8.71
C SER A 85 -0.89 -9.85 7.63
N HIS A 86 -1.88 -9.72 6.74
CA HIS A 86 -2.11 -10.65 5.63
C HIS A 86 -1.34 -10.29 4.36
N PHE A 87 -0.62 -9.17 4.38
CA PHE A 87 0.21 -8.75 3.26
C PHE A 87 1.66 -9.13 3.49
N LEU A 88 2.31 -9.50 2.40
CA LEU A 88 3.71 -9.84 2.35
C LEU A 88 4.38 -8.83 1.43
N VAL A 89 5.53 -8.29 1.85
CA VAL A 89 6.37 -7.47 0.98
C VAL A 89 7.68 -8.22 0.81
N THR A 90 8.01 -8.59 -0.41
CA THR A 90 9.31 -9.20 -0.74
C THR A 90 10.42 -8.16 -0.70
N GLU A 91 11.67 -8.61 -0.67
CA GLU A 91 12.83 -7.71 -0.60
C GLU A 91 12.96 -6.75 -1.79
N ASP A 92 12.36 -7.11 -2.93
CA ASP A 92 12.30 -6.30 -4.16
C ASP A 92 11.06 -5.38 -4.22
N GLY A 93 10.25 -5.35 -3.16
CA GLY A 93 9.06 -4.50 -3.06
C GLY A 93 7.80 -5.06 -3.71
N THR A 94 7.79 -6.33 -4.12
CA THR A 94 6.57 -6.98 -4.61
C THR A 94 5.60 -7.22 -3.46
N LEU A 95 4.36 -6.75 -3.63
CA LEU A 95 3.26 -7.03 -2.71
C LEU A 95 2.61 -8.38 -3.02
N GLY A 96 2.67 -9.27 -2.05
CA GLY A 96 1.88 -10.49 -1.98
C GLY A 96 0.78 -10.40 -0.93
N ILE A 97 -0.15 -11.33 -0.99
CA ILE A 97 -1.21 -11.50 0.00
C ILE A 97 -1.36 -12.99 0.30
N ASP A 98 -1.48 -13.30 1.59
CA ASP A 98 -1.62 -14.68 2.05
C ASP A 98 -2.97 -15.29 1.64
N GLU A 99 -3.12 -16.58 1.88
CA GLU A 99 -4.33 -17.33 1.53
C GLU A 99 -5.59 -16.70 2.14
N PHE A 100 -5.52 -16.22 3.38
CA PHE A 100 -6.67 -15.61 4.06
C PHE A 100 -7.15 -14.37 3.33
N GLY A 101 -6.23 -13.47 2.97
CA GLY A 101 -6.55 -12.29 2.17
C GLY A 101 -7.05 -12.64 0.77
N GLN A 102 -6.45 -13.66 0.12
CA GLN A 102 -6.94 -14.17 -1.17
C GLN A 102 -8.39 -14.65 -1.09
N ARG A 103 -8.75 -15.39 -0.03
CA ARG A 103 -10.13 -15.87 0.19
C ARG A 103 -11.11 -14.72 0.37
N ILE A 104 -10.74 -13.66 1.11
CA ILE A 104 -11.61 -12.49 1.27
C ILE A 104 -11.89 -11.84 -0.09
N VAL A 105 -10.83 -11.59 -0.86
CA VAL A 105 -10.93 -10.94 -2.18
C VAL A 105 -11.74 -11.79 -3.14
N ALA A 106 -11.47 -13.09 -3.22
CA ALA A 106 -12.18 -14.00 -4.10
C ALA A 106 -13.66 -14.11 -3.73
N ASN A 107 -14.00 -14.15 -2.44
CA ASN A 107 -15.40 -14.13 -1.99
C ASN A 107 -16.11 -12.82 -2.38
N ARG A 108 -15.45 -11.67 -2.25
CA ARG A 108 -16.03 -10.38 -2.66
C ARG A 108 -16.34 -10.38 -4.15
N ILE A 109 -15.37 -10.77 -4.98
CA ILE A 109 -15.55 -10.83 -6.44
C ILE A 109 -16.67 -11.82 -6.79
N ALA A 110 -16.63 -13.04 -6.27
CA ALA A 110 -17.58 -14.10 -6.62
C ALA A 110 -19.05 -13.71 -6.35
N ASN A 111 -19.29 -12.93 -5.30
CA ASN A 111 -20.61 -12.58 -4.80
C ASN A 111 -21.11 -11.19 -5.24
N ASP A 112 -20.25 -10.33 -5.80
CA ASP A 112 -20.66 -9.01 -6.25
C ASP A 112 -21.15 -9.03 -7.72
N PRO A 113 -22.45 -8.78 -7.97
CA PRO A 113 -23.02 -8.83 -9.32
C PRO A 113 -22.47 -7.77 -10.27
N ASN A 114 -21.75 -6.75 -9.78
CA ASN A 114 -21.12 -5.73 -10.61
C ASN A 114 -19.86 -6.24 -11.35
N TYR A 115 -19.31 -7.39 -10.94
CA TYR A 115 -18.23 -8.03 -11.68
C TYR A 115 -18.74 -8.88 -12.85
N LEU A 116 -17.93 -8.93 -13.92
CA LEU A 116 -18.16 -9.79 -15.07
C LEU A 116 -18.35 -11.24 -14.63
N LYS A 117 -19.24 -11.97 -15.31
CA LYS A 117 -19.50 -13.39 -15.01
C LYS A 117 -18.20 -14.20 -14.99
N THR A 118 -17.31 -13.96 -15.94
CA THR A 118 -15.99 -14.63 -16.02
C THR A 118 -15.12 -14.34 -14.80
N SER A 119 -15.06 -13.10 -14.32
CA SER A 119 -14.35 -12.75 -13.08
C SER A 119 -14.92 -13.47 -11.87
N ARG A 120 -16.26 -13.55 -11.77
CA ARG A 120 -16.94 -14.26 -10.69
C ARG A 120 -16.67 -15.77 -10.73
N ASP A 121 -16.66 -16.36 -11.92
CA ASP A 121 -16.39 -17.78 -12.10
C ASP A 121 -14.91 -18.11 -11.81
N SER A 122 -13.97 -17.27 -12.23
CA SER A 122 -12.55 -17.41 -11.85
C SER A 122 -12.35 -17.30 -10.34
N ALA A 123 -13.04 -16.37 -9.67
CA ALA A 123 -12.96 -16.23 -8.22
C ALA A 123 -13.52 -17.46 -7.48
N ARG A 124 -14.62 -18.06 -7.97
CA ARG A 124 -15.14 -19.34 -7.45
C ARG A 124 -14.14 -20.47 -7.63
N LEU A 125 -13.47 -20.53 -8.79
CA LEU A 125 -12.44 -21.55 -9.04
C LEU A 125 -11.28 -21.42 -8.06
N LEU A 126 -10.81 -20.19 -7.80
CA LEU A 126 -9.78 -19.95 -6.79
C LEU A 126 -10.23 -20.41 -5.40
N LEU A 127 -11.44 -20.06 -4.96
CA LEU A 127 -11.96 -20.52 -3.67
C LEU A 127 -11.98 -22.05 -3.57
N HIS A 128 -12.39 -22.74 -4.63
CA HIS A 128 -12.36 -24.20 -4.68
C HIS A 128 -10.94 -24.77 -4.57
N LEU A 129 -9.96 -24.16 -5.22
CA LEU A 129 -8.56 -24.58 -5.14
C LEU A 129 -8.01 -24.44 -3.71
N LEU A 130 -8.23 -23.29 -3.09
CA LEU A 130 -7.80 -23.03 -1.71
C LEU A 130 -8.46 -24.02 -0.73
N ASP A 131 -9.75 -24.33 -0.93
CA ASP A 131 -10.46 -25.34 -0.13
C ASP A 131 -9.95 -26.78 -0.34
N SER A 132 -9.39 -27.11 -1.50
CA SER A 132 -8.75 -28.43 -1.70
C SER A 132 -7.40 -28.53 -1.03
N GLU A 133 -6.55 -27.49 -1.12
CA GLU A 133 -5.21 -27.49 -0.53
C GLU A 133 -5.28 -27.69 1.00
N LYS A 134 -6.17 -26.96 1.66
CA LYS A 134 -6.40 -27.12 3.11
C LYS A 134 -6.79 -28.55 3.50
N ARG A 135 -7.66 -29.20 2.72
CA ARG A 135 -8.10 -30.59 3.00
C ARG A 135 -6.97 -31.60 2.83
N GLU A 136 -6.06 -31.38 1.90
CA GLU A 136 -4.89 -32.24 1.70
C GLU A 136 -3.82 -32.04 2.78
N GLU A 137 -3.68 -30.83 3.31
CA GLU A 137 -2.82 -30.54 4.46
C GLU A 137 -3.35 -31.19 5.75
N ASP A 138 -4.63 -31.01 6.05
CA ASP A 138 -5.28 -31.62 7.22
C ASP A 138 -5.12 -33.16 7.21
N GLN A 139 -5.33 -33.79 6.04
CA GLN A 139 -5.17 -35.25 5.89
C GLN A 139 -3.74 -35.75 6.09
N ARG A 140 -2.72 -34.94 5.75
CA ARG A 140 -1.31 -35.31 5.98
C ARG A 140 -0.96 -35.21 7.46
N ASN A 141 -1.42 -34.16 8.14
CA ASN A 141 -1.14 -33.93 9.55
C ASN A 141 -1.85 -34.94 10.48
N ASP A 142 -2.97 -35.54 10.05
CA ASP A 142 -3.66 -36.60 10.79
C ASP A 142 -2.94 -37.97 10.75
N HIS A 143 -1.89 -38.13 9.93
CA HIS A 143 -1.17 -39.39 9.72
C HIS A 143 0.27 -39.41 10.27
N ASP A 144 0.73 -38.33 10.90
CA ASP A 144 2.03 -38.21 11.60
C ASP A 144 1.86 -38.30 13.14
#